data_AF-A0A0B7AFM4-F1
#
_entry.id   AF-A0A0B7AFM4-F1
#
_cell.length_a   1.000
_cell.length_b   1.000
_cell.length_c   1.000
_cell.angle_alpha   90.00
_cell.angle_beta   90.00
_cell.angle_gamma   90.00
#
_symmetry.space_group_name_H-M   'P 1'
#
loop_
_entity.id
_entity.type
_entity.pdbx_description
1 polymer ?
#
loop_
_entity_poly.entity_id
_entity_poly.type
_entity_poly.pdbx_seq_one_letter_code
_entity_poly.pdbx_strand_id
1 'polypeptide(L)'
;MMKKFDDSDGNTATPQSEKEAETPSQLDDLGFPDADDDVSPEVLSPSQPSAMHAASGGYEIPARLRTLHNLVIQYASQGRYEVAVPLCKQALEDLEKTSGHDHPDVATMLNILALVYRDQGKFKEAGNLLHDALIIREKTLGSSHPAVAATLNNLAVLYGKRGKYKEAEPLCKRALEIREKVLGRDHPDVAKQLNNLALLCQNQGKYEE
;
A
#
# COMPACT_ATOMS: atom_id res chain seq x y z
N MET A 1 2.55 34.20 -59.64
CA MET A 1 1.42 34.52 -60.54
C MET A 1 1.40 33.43 -61.59
N MET A 2 0.33 32.63 -61.69
CA MET A 2 0.25 31.36 -62.46
C MET A 2 1.25 30.28 -61.94
N LYS A 3 1.07 28.97 -62.25
CA LYS A 3 0.19 28.31 -63.24
C LYS A 3 -0.39 26.98 -62.69
N LYS A 4 -1.60 26.59 -63.14
CA LYS A 4 -2.24 25.28 -62.93
C LYS A 4 -1.89 24.29 -64.05
N PHE A 5 -1.94 22.99 -63.73
CA PHE A 5 -2.43 21.81 -64.49
C PHE A 5 -2.58 20.70 -63.41
N ASP A 6 -3.69 20.01 -63.12
CA ASP A 6 -4.92 19.56 -63.80
C ASP A 6 -4.77 18.33 -64.75
N ASP A 7 -5.70 17.37 -64.55
CA ASP A 7 -6.15 16.24 -65.41
C ASP A 7 -5.19 15.06 -65.73
N SER A 8 -5.65 13.81 -65.97
CA SER A 8 -6.89 13.07 -65.57
C SER A 8 -6.77 11.55 -65.89
N ASP A 9 -7.74 10.75 -65.41
CA ASP A 9 -8.23 9.43 -65.89
C ASP A 9 -7.34 8.16 -65.91
N GLY A 10 -7.99 6.99 -65.76
CA GLY A 10 -7.33 5.68 -65.80
C GLY A 10 -8.12 4.44 -65.36
N ASN A 11 -9.44 4.38 -65.55
CA ASN A 11 -10.28 3.22 -65.14
C ASN A 11 -10.27 2.06 -66.16
N THR A 12 -9.95 0.83 -65.72
CA THR A 12 -10.30 -0.43 -66.41
C THR A 12 -10.68 -1.53 -65.40
N ALA A 13 -11.56 -2.46 -65.81
CA ALA A 13 -12.18 -3.46 -64.94
C ALA A 13 -11.75 -4.91 -65.23
N THR A 14 -12.02 -5.79 -64.26
CA THR A 14 -11.90 -7.26 -64.24
C THR A 14 -12.89 -7.95 -65.22
N PRO A 15 -12.68 -9.22 -65.65
CA PRO A 15 -13.10 -10.40 -64.85
C PRO A 15 -12.35 -11.76 -65.05
N GLN A 16 -12.49 -12.64 -64.03
CA GLN A 16 -12.63 -14.14 -64.13
C GLN A 16 -11.45 -15.00 -64.70
N SER A 17 -11.24 -16.29 -64.37
CA SER A 17 -11.85 -17.31 -63.44
C SER A 17 -10.91 -18.57 -63.42
N GLU A 18 -11.02 -19.66 -62.63
CA GLU A 18 -11.91 -20.11 -61.54
C GLU A 18 -11.25 -21.28 -60.73
N LYS A 19 -11.68 -21.53 -59.47
CA LYS A 19 -11.49 -22.76 -58.63
C LYS A 19 -10.03 -23.13 -58.27
N GLU A 20 -9.70 -23.96 -57.27
CA GLU A 20 -10.44 -24.91 -56.37
C GLU A 20 -10.19 -24.47 -54.88
N ALA A 21 -11.01 -24.69 -53.84
CA ALA A 21 -11.60 -25.92 -53.26
C ALA A 21 -10.53 -26.95 -52.83
N GLU A 22 -10.39 -27.41 -51.56
CA GLU A 22 -11.06 -27.17 -50.27
C GLU A 22 -9.96 -27.12 -49.14
N THR A 23 -10.14 -27.11 -47.80
CA THR A 23 -11.25 -27.39 -46.85
C THR A 23 -11.20 -26.45 -45.61
N PRO A 24 -12.24 -26.42 -44.74
CA PRO A 24 -12.22 -25.70 -43.46
C PRO A 24 -11.57 -26.49 -42.31
N SER A 25 -11.10 -25.78 -41.28
CA SER A 25 -10.60 -26.35 -40.01
C SER A 25 -11.70 -27.03 -39.21
N GLN A 26 -11.40 -28.21 -38.63
CA GLN A 26 -12.32 -29.00 -37.81
C GLN A 26 -12.84 -28.22 -36.60
N LEU A 27 -14.14 -28.40 -36.30
CA LEU A 27 -14.85 -27.67 -35.24
C LEU A 27 -15.84 -28.60 -34.53
N ASP A 28 -15.31 -29.68 -33.97
CA ASP A 28 -16.04 -30.69 -33.18
C ASP A 28 -15.19 -31.14 -31.99
N ASP A 29 -15.57 -30.72 -30.78
CA ASP A 29 -15.69 -31.55 -29.57
C ASP A 29 -16.19 -30.66 -28.41
N LEU A 30 -17.51 -30.49 -28.31
CA LEU A 30 -18.13 -29.86 -27.14
C LEU A 30 -18.34 -30.92 -26.06
N GLY A 31 -17.28 -31.20 -25.29
CA GLY A 31 -17.32 -32.12 -24.15
C GLY A 31 -18.24 -31.63 -23.04
N PHE A 32 -19.54 -31.97 -23.14
CA PHE A 32 -20.47 -31.93 -22.02
C PHE A 32 -20.17 -33.11 -21.09
N PRO A 33 -19.77 -32.90 -19.83
CA PRO A 33 -19.76 -33.98 -18.84
C PRO A 33 -21.21 -34.37 -18.50
N ASP A 34 -21.48 -35.67 -18.39
CA ASP A 34 -22.81 -36.20 -18.11
C ASP A 34 -23.37 -35.69 -16.78
N ALA A 35 -24.69 -35.44 -16.76
CA ALA A 35 -25.40 -35.03 -15.57
C ALA A 35 -25.98 -36.24 -14.82
N ASP A 36 -25.24 -36.75 -13.84
CA ASP A 36 -25.76 -37.54 -12.72
C ASP A 36 -24.66 -37.70 -11.63
N ASP A 37 -24.58 -36.75 -10.69
CA ASP A 37 -23.93 -37.00 -9.38
C ASP A 37 -24.49 -36.07 -8.26
N ASP A 38 -24.34 -36.50 -7.00
CA ASP A 38 -25.17 -36.09 -5.86
C ASP A 38 -25.10 -34.60 -5.44
N VAL A 39 -26.26 -33.99 -5.17
CA VAL A 39 -26.39 -32.57 -4.76
C VAL A 39 -26.51 -32.44 -3.24
N SER A 40 -25.37 -32.61 -2.56
CA SER A 40 -25.24 -32.25 -1.14
C SER A 40 -24.96 -30.74 -0.97
N PRO A 41 -25.77 -29.97 -0.22
CA PRO A 41 -25.65 -28.52 -0.16
C PRO A 41 -24.57 -28.07 0.85
N GLU A 42 -23.31 -28.03 0.43
CA GLU A 42 -22.27 -27.36 1.21
C GLU A 42 -22.54 -25.84 1.31
N VAL A 43 -22.82 -25.43 2.54
CA VAL A 43 -23.14 -24.07 2.96
C VAL A 43 -22.20 -23.02 2.37
N LEU A 44 -22.80 -22.00 1.73
CA LEU A 44 -22.11 -20.77 1.33
C LEU A 44 -21.51 -20.08 2.56
N SER A 45 -20.24 -20.38 2.86
CA SER A 45 -19.49 -19.69 3.90
C SER A 45 -19.43 -18.19 3.56
N PRO A 46 -19.76 -17.29 4.51
CA PRO A 46 -19.79 -15.87 4.21
C PRO A 46 -18.37 -15.40 3.88
N SER A 47 -18.19 -14.86 2.68
CA SER A 47 -16.93 -14.33 2.18
C SER A 47 -16.26 -13.46 3.24
N GLN A 48 -15.08 -13.88 3.71
CA GLN A 48 -14.37 -13.15 4.77
C GLN A 48 -14.20 -11.68 4.33
N PRO A 49 -14.51 -10.70 5.20
CA PRO A 49 -14.24 -9.31 4.88
C PRO A 49 -12.73 -9.18 4.66
N SER A 50 -12.33 -8.77 3.46
CA SER A 50 -10.93 -8.72 3.03
C SER A 50 -10.10 -7.97 4.06
N ALA A 51 -9.42 -8.71 4.94
CA ALA A 51 -8.65 -8.13 6.02
C ALA A 51 -7.57 -7.27 5.37
N MET A 52 -7.66 -5.95 5.60
CA MET A 52 -6.64 -5.00 5.18
C MET A 52 -5.36 -5.29 5.95
N HIS A 53 -4.62 -6.29 5.46
CA HIS A 53 -3.20 -6.44 5.66
C HIS A 53 -2.55 -5.20 5.06
N ALA A 54 -2.49 -4.14 5.87
CA ALA A 54 -1.66 -2.98 5.61
C ALA A 54 -0.22 -3.48 5.59
N ALA A 55 0.24 -3.88 4.39
CA ALA A 55 1.48 -4.60 4.12
C ALA A 55 2.71 -3.71 4.39
N SER A 56 2.92 -3.46 5.68
CA SER A 56 3.92 -2.59 6.27
C SER A 56 5.20 -3.40 6.44
N GLY A 57 5.97 -3.48 5.36
CA GLY A 57 7.22 -4.24 5.33
C GLY A 57 8.13 -3.94 6.51
N GLY A 58 8.59 -5.01 7.18
CA GLY A 58 9.53 -4.94 8.31
C GLY A 58 8.93 -4.53 9.66
N TYR A 59 7.61 -4.67 9.87
CA TYR A 59 6.96 -4.37 11.14
C TYR A 59 6.17 -5.57 11.69
N GLU A 60 6.81 -6.36 12.53
CA GLU A 60 6.14 -7.37 13.34
C GLU A 60 5.41 -6.71 14.52
N ILE A 61 4.14 -7.07 14.73
CA ILE A 61 3.36 -6.63 15.88
C ILE A 61 3.46 -7.73 16.95
N PRO A 62 4.00 -7.44 18.15
CA PRO A 62 4.13 -8.42 19.22
C PRO A 62 2.81 -9.15 19.50
N ALA A 63 2.88 -10.46 19.74
CA ALA A 63 1.67 -11.30 19.85
C ALA A 63 0.67 -10.77 20.89
N ARG A 64 1.15 -10.20 22.00
CA ARG A 64 0.34 -9.55 23.05
C ARG A 64 -0.45 -8.32 22.57
N LEU A 65 0.02 -7.61 21.54
CA LEU A 65 -0.64 -6.44 20.97
C LEU A 65 -1.47 -6.73 19.72
N ARG A 66 -1.31 -7.91 19.09
CA ARG A 66 -1.96 -8.21 17.81
C ARG A 66 -3.50 -8.23 17.89
N THR A 67 -4.07 -8.80 18.95
CA THR A 67 -5.53 -8.78 19.17
C THR A 67 -6.06 -7.35 19.37
N LEU A 68 -5.35 -6.54 20.15
CA LEU A 68 -5.67 -5.14 20.40
C LEU A 68 -5.58 -4.32 19.11
N HIS A 69 -4.51 -4.50 18.33
CA HIS A 69 -4.29 -3.83 17.04
C HIS A 69 -5.43 -4.11 16.05
N ASN A 70 -5.83 -5.38 15.91
CA ASN A 70 -6.93 -5.76 15.02
C ASN A 70 -8.25 -5.09 15.43
N LEU A 71 -8.54 -5.06 16.74
CA LEU A 71 -9.73 -4.42 17.30
C LEU A 71 -9.71 -2.88 17.12
N VAL A 72 -8.54 -2.26 17.25
CA VAL A 72 -8.33 -0.83 16.96
C VAL A 72 -8.60 -0.52 15.49
N ILE A 73 -8.08 -1.32 14.56
CA ILE A 73 -8.34 -1.16 13.12
C ILE A 73 -9.84 -1.35 12.83
N GLN A 74 -10.49 -2.34 13.44
CA GLN A 74 -11.92 -2.60 13.26
C GLN A 74 -12.80 -1.44 13.73
N TYR A 75 -12.46 -0.81 14.87
CA TYR A 75 -13.19 0.39 15.31
C TYR A 75 -12.85 1.62 14.46
N ALA A 76 -11.59 1.81 14.07
CA ALA A 76 -11.20 2.94 13.21
C ALA A 76 -11.87 2.88 11.83
N SER A 77 -11.98 1.71 11.20
CA SER A 77 -12.67 1.55 9.90
C SER A 77 -14.19 1.70 9.99
N GLN A 78 -14.77 1.48 11.18
CA GLN A 78 -16.17 1.82 11.48
C GLN A 78 -16.37 3.31 11.82
N GLY A 79 -15.30 4.13 11.81
CA GLY A 79 -15.33 5.53 12.25
C GLY A 79 -15.48 5.71 13.78
N ARG A 80 -15.40 4.61 14.54
CA ARG A 80 -15.65 4.54 15.99
C ARG A 80 -14.44 4.96 16.82
N TYR A 81 -13.96 6.17 16.53
CA TYR A 81 -12.78 6.76 17.15
C TYR A 81 -12.95 7.00 18.66
N GLU A 82 -14.19 7.14 19.14
CA GLU A 82 -14.56 7.23 20.56
C GLU A 82 -14.24 5.96 21.35
N VAL A 83 -14.17 4.79 20.69
CA VAL A 83 -13.71 3.53 21.31
C VAL A 83 -12.23 3.27 20.99
N ALA A 84 -11.80 3.50 19.75
CA ALA A 84 -10.43 3.21 19.33
C ALA A 84 -9.37 4.04 20.10
N VAL A 85 -9.62 5.34 20.35
CA VAL A 85 -8.64 6.22 21.01
C VAL A 85 -8.46 5.88 22.50
N PRO A 86 -9.51 5.74 23.34
CA PRO A 86 -9.33 5.37 24.74
C PRO A 86 -8.71 3.98 24.90
N LEU A 87 -9.10 3.01 24.07
CA LEU A 87 -8.55 1.64 24.10
C LEU A 87 -7.05 1.61 23.77
N CYS A 88 -6.59 2.41 22.80
CA CYS A 88 -5.16 2.64 22.56
C CYS A 88 -4.45 3.30 23.75
N LYS A 89 -5.06 4.32 24.37
CA LYS A 89 -4.45 5.06 25.49
C LYS A 89 -4.28 4.20 26.74
N GLN A 90 -5.32 3.44 27.11
CA GLN A 90 -5.29 2.53 28.26
C GLN A 90 -4.16 1.50 28.12
N ALA A 91 -4.10 0.82 26.97
CA ALA A 91 -3.06 -0.17 26.70
C ALA A 91 -1.64 0.43 26.64
N LEU A 92 -1.50 1.69 26.22
CA LEU A 92 -0.23 2.41 26.27
C LEU A 92 0.18 2.72 27.72
N GLU A 93 -0.73 3.24 28.54
CA GLU A 93 -0.47 3.51 29.96
C GLU A 93 -0.10 2.24 30.74
N ASP A 94 -0.75 1.11 30.45
CA ASP A 94 -0.46 -0.18 31.06
C ASP A 94 0.87 -0.78 30.58
N LEU A 95 1.27 -0.55 29.32
CA LEU A 95 2.61 -0.88 28.83
C LEU A 95 3.70 -0.02 29.47
N GLU A 96 3.47 1.29 29.63
CA GLU A 96 4.44 2.19 30.26
C GLU A 96 4.67 1.83 31.73
N LYS A 97 3.60 1.48 32.47
CA LYS A 97 3.69 0.98 33.86
C LYS A 97 4.42 -0.36 33.99
N THR A 98 4.23 -1.28 33.04
CA THR A 98 4.74 -2.67 33.14
C THR A 98 6.11 -2.86 32.51
N SER A 99 6.44 -2.09 31.47
CA SER A 99 7.61 -2.29 30.60
C SER A 99 8.47 -1.03 30.44
N GLY A 100 8.00 0.14 30.91
CA GLY A 100 8.66 1.43 30.73
C GLY A 100 8.37 2.10 29.38
N HIS A 101 8.44 3.43 29.35
CA HIS A 101 8.22 4.24 28.13
C HIS A 101 9.19 3.88 26.98
N ASP A 102 10.44 3.54 27.32
CA ASP A 102 11.47 3.12 26.37
C ASP A 102 11.24 1.71 25.77
N HIS A 103 10.07 1.06 25.94
CA HIS A 103 9.85 -0.29 25.39
C HIS A 103 9.42 -0.28 23.91
N PRO A 104 9.91 -1.19 23.04
CA PRO A 104 9.46 -1.26 21.63
C PRO A 104 7.94 -1.50 21.47
N ASP A 105 7.27 -2.11 22.45
CA ASP A 105 5.79 -2.19 22.50
C ASP A 105 5.11 -0.83 22.71
N VAL A 106 5.68 0.08 23.51
CA VAL A 106 5.17 1.45 23.65
C VAL A 106 5.31 2.18 22.32
N ALA A 107 6.46 2.06 21.65
CA ALA A 107 6.65 2.55 20.29
C ALA A 107 5.76 1.86 19.25
N THR A 108 5.27 0.66 19.52
CA THR A 108 4.29 -0.06 18.69
C THR A 108 2.90 0.56 18.88
N MET A 109 2.48 0.80 20.13
CA MET A 109 1.19 1.42 20.46
C MET A 109 1.10 2.90 20.07
N LEU A 110 2.18 3.67 20.26
CA LEU A 110 2.29 5.06 19.79
C LEU A 110 2.03 5.16 18.28
N ASN A 111 2.66 4.29 17.48
CA ASN A 111 2.44 4.23 16.04
C ASN A 111 1.00 3.81 15.69
N ILE A 112 0.39 2.87 16.43
CA ILE A 112 -1.00 2.46 16.21
C ILE A 112 -1.97 3.64 16.50
N LEU A 113 -1.82 4.32 17.64
CA LEU A 113 -2.62 5.50 17.99
C LEU A 113 -2.43 6.65 16.99
N ALA A 114 -1.21 6.84 16.47
CA ALA A 114 -0.93 7.84 15.45
C ALA A 114 -1.69 7.57 14.14
N LEU A 115 -1.84 6.31 13.71
CA LEU A 115 -2.66 5.97 12.55
C LEU A 115 -4.14 6.31 12.80
N VAL A 116 -4.67 5.98 14.00
CA VAL A 116 -6.04 6.32 14.41
C VAL A 116 -6.29 7.84 14.45
N TYR A 117 -5.30 8.64 14.85
CA TYR A 117 -5.38 10.11 14.78
C TYR A 117 -5.20 10.66 13.36
N ARG A 118 -4.32 10.09 12.53
CA ARG A 118 -4.16 10.44 11.11
C ARG A 118 -5.48 10.30 10.36
N ASP A 119 -6.26 9.27 10.67
CA ASP A 119 -7.53 8.96 9.99
C ASP A 119 -8.71 9.80 10.53
N GLN A 120 -8.56 10.40 11.71
CA GLN A 120 -9.37 11.54 12.20
C GLN A 120 -8.94 12.91 11.65
N GLY A 121 -7.88 12.99 10.83
CA GLY A 121 -7.29 14.27 10.40
C GLY A 121 -6.50 15.01 11.48
N LYS A 122 -6.27 14.40 12.66
CA LYS A 122 -5.49 14.93 13.79
C LYS A 122 -3.99 14.79 13.54
N PHE A 123 -3.52 15.44 12.47
CA PHE A 123 -2.16 15.27 11.96
C PHE A 123 -1.07 15.87 12.87
N LYS A 124 -1.39 16.78 13.78
CA LYS A 124 -0.38 17.31 14.72
C LYS A 124 -0.10 16.27 15.81
N GLU A 125 -1.15 15.71 16.37
CA GLU A 125 -1.12 14.69 17.41
C GLU A 125 -0.50 13.39 16.88
N ALA A 126 -0.92 12.94 15.69
CA ALA A 126 -0.32 11.80 15.01
C ALA A 126 1.18 12.03 14.68
N GLY A 127 1.57 13.26 14.33
CA GLY A 127 2.97 13.61 14.07
C GLY A 127 3.84 13.49 15.32
N ASN A 128 3.38 14.03 16.45
CA ASN A 128 4.08 13.92 17.74
C ASN A 128 4.30 12.46 18.14
N LEU A 129 3.24 11.65 18.18
CA LEU A 129 3.31 10.24 18.59
C LEU A 129 4.26 9.41 17.72
N LEU A 130 4.39 9.75 16.43
CA LEU A 130 5.35 9.08 15.53
C LEU A 130 6.79 9.53 15.76
N HIS A 131 7.05 10.77 16.20
CA HIS A 131 8.38 11.20 16.64
C HIS A 131 8.77 10.51 17.95
N ASP A 132 7.86 10.41 18.91
CA ASP A 132 8.09 9.69 20.17
C ASP A 132 8.39 8.20 19.88
N ALA A 133 7.59 7.56 19.02
CA ALA A 133 7.81 6.19 18.55
C ALA A 133 9.12 6.02 17.75
N LEU A 134 9.60 7.06 17.06
CA LEU A 134 10.87 7.03 16.34
C LEU A 134 12.04 7.02 17.34
N ILE A 135 12.03 7.93 18.31
CA ILE A 135 13.07 8.06 19.34
C ILE A 135 13.23 6.73 20.11
N ILE A 136 12.12 6.14 20.56
CA ILE A 136 12.15 4.85 21.28
C ILE A 136 12.71 3.73 20.39
N ARG A 137 12.29 3.64 19.11
CA ARG A 137 12.81 2.59 18.18
C ARG A 137 14.28 2.77 17.85
N GLU A 138 14.76 3.99 17.68
CA GLU A 138 16.18 4.25 17.45
C GLU A 138 17.04 3.89 18.66
N LYS A 139 16.55 4.16 19.88
CA LYS A 139 17.21 3.82 21.16
C LYS A 139 17.20 2.32 21.48
N THR A 140 16.16 1.59 21.08
CA THR A 140 15.97 0.15 21.41
C THR A 140 16.43 -0.81 20.32
N LEU A 141 16.21 -0.49 19.05
CA LEU A 141 16.44 -1.36 17.91
C LEU A 141 17.61 -0.88 17.02
N GLY A 142 18.09 0.33 17.25
CA GLY A 142 19.15 0.98 16.47
C GLY A 142 18.64 1.68 15.21
N SER A 143 19.39 2.70 14.77
CA SER A 143 19.02 3.60 13.68
C SER A 143 18.88 2.97 12.29
N SER A 144 19.33 1.72 12.11
CA SER A 144 19.23 0.94 10.86
C SER A 144 18.13 -0.15 10.89
N HIS A 145 17.23 -0.17 11.89
CA HIS A 145 16.22 -1.22 11.98
C HIS A 145 15.01 -0.99 11.04
N PRO A 146 14.41 -2.03 10.41
CA PRO A 146 13.23 -1.87 9.55
C PRO A 146 12.05 -1.15 10.22
N ALA A 147 11.83 -1.35 11.52
CA ALA A 147 10.80 -0.64 12.28
C ALA A 147 11.05 0.88 12.38
N VAL A 148 12.30 1.35 12.30
CA VAL A 148 12.65 2.79 12.20
C VAL A 148 12.27 3.32 10.82
N ALA A 149 12.60 2.61 9.75
CA ALA A 149 12.19 2.96 8.38
C ALA A 149 10.65 3.03 8.22
N ALA A 150 9.93 2.11 8.87
CA ALA A 150 8.46 2.13 8.90
C ALA A 150 7.91 3.41 9.57
N THR A 151 8.46 3.83 10.71
CA THR A 151 8.06 5.08 11.39
C THR A 151 8.43 6.33 10.57
N LEU A 152 9.64 6.37 9.99
CA LEU A 152 10.08 7.46 9.11
C LEU A 152 9.16 7.62 7.90
N ASN A 153 8.77 6.52 7.26
CA ASN A 153 7.80 6.56 6.16
C ASN A 153 6.40 7.03 6.62
N ASN A 154 5.94 6.62 7.80
CA ASN A 154 4.67 7.09 8.35
C ASN A 154 4.68 8.60 8.65
N LEU A 155 5.80 9.15 9.15
CA LEU A 155 6.01 10.60 9.29
C LEU A 155 6.03 11.30 7.93
N ALA A 156 6.75 10.76 6.95
CA ALA A 156 6.84 11.34 5.61
C ALA A 156 5.46 11.42 4.92
N VAL A 157 4.65 10.36 5.00
CA VAL A 157 3.26 10.33 4.50
C VAL A 157 2.38 11.36 5.22
N LEU A 158 2.56 11.53 6.54
CA LEU A 158 1.82 12.52 7.33
C LEU A 158 2.19 13.97 6.95
N TYR A 159 3.47 14.25 6.69
CA TYR A 159 3.92 15.54 6.18
C TYR A 159 3.46 15.76 4.73
N GLY A 160 3.51 14.75 3.87
CA GLY A 160 2.93 14.79 2.52
C GLY A 160 1.45 15.18 2.52
N LYS A 161 0.63 14.54 3.37
CA LYS A 161 -0.80 14.90 3.58
C LYS A 161 -1.03 16.34 4.08
N ARG A 162 0.00 17.04 4.55
CA ARG A 162 -0.05 18.45 4.99
C ARG A 162 0.58 19.42 3.98
N GLY A 163 0.90 18.97 2.76
CA GLY A 163 1.63 19.77 1.76
C GLY A 163 3.10 20.04 2.11
N LYS A 164 3.63 19.36 3.13
CA LYS A 164 4.95 19.61 3.72
C LYS A 164 6.06 18.79 3.06
N TYR A 165 6.11 18.79 1.74
CA TYR A 165 6.94 17.86 0.96
C TYR A 165 8.46 17.98 1.28
N LYS A 166 8.96 19.21 1.50
CA LYS A 166 10.36 19.47 1.93
C LYS A 166 10.73 18.86 3.28
N GLU A 167 9.76 18.68 4.18
CA GLU A 167 9.98 18.03 5.49
C GLU A 167 9.83 16.49 5.38
N ALA A 168 9.07 16.01 4.38
CA ALA A 168 8.87 14.58 4.12
C ALA A 168 10.04 13.93 3.35
N GLU A 169 10.65 14.65 2.40
CA GLU A 169 11.72 14.16 1.55
C GLU A 169 12.92 13.53 2.30
N PRO A 170 13.55 14.19 3.30
CA PRO A 170 14.67 13.59 4.04
C PRO A 170 14.26 12.35 4.85
N LEU A 171 13.01 12.28 5.31
CA LEU A 171 12.47 11.11 6.01
C LEU A 171 12.28 9.94 5.05
N CYS A 172 11.78 10.19 3.83
CA CYS A 172 11.69 9.17 2.78
C CYS A 172 13.06 8.68 2.30
N LYS A 173 14.03 9.60 2.07
CA LYS A 173 15.41 9.23 1.68
C LYS A 173 16.09 8.39 2.76
N ARG A 174 16.01 8.77 4.04
CA ARG A 174 16.52 7.95 5.16
C ARG A 174 15.80 6.60 5.32
N ALA A 175 14.48 6.54 5.11
CA ALA A 175 13.74 5.28 5.14
C ALA A 175 14.13 4.33 3.98
N LEU A 176 14.46 4.89 2.82
CA LEU A 176 14.97 4.15 1.65
C LEU A 176 16.34 3.53 1.93
N GLU A 177 17.30 4.33 2.41
CA GLU A 177 18.66 3.86 2.78
C GLU A 177 18.62 2.67 3.74
N ILE A 178 17.76 2.72 4.77
CA ILE A 178 17.59 1.63 5.73
C ILE A 178 17.00 0.39 5.05
N ARG A 179 16.01 0.54 4.16
CA ARG A 179 15.39 -0.59 3.45
C ARG A 179 16.34 -1.24 2.45
N GLU A 180 17.09 -0.46 1.66
CA GLU A 180 18.11 -1.02 0.75
C GLU A 180 19.15 -1.83 1.53
N LYS A 181 19.63 -1.29 2.66
CA LYS A 181 20.66 -1.90 3.50
C LYS A 181 20.24 -3.21 4.18
N VAL A 182 18.95 -3.36 4.53
CA VAL A 182 18.45 -4.53 5.28
C VAL A 182 17.76 -5.56 4.38
N LEU A 183 17.09 -5.13 3.30
CA LEU A 183 16.24 -5.99 2.47
C LEU A 183 16.82 -6.22 1.06
N GLY A 184 17.83 -5.46 0.65
CA GLY A 184 18.33 -5.41 -0.73
C GLY A 184 17.48 -4.50 -1.62
N ARG A 185 18.07 -4.03 -2.72
CA ARG A 185 17.46 -3.04 -3.63
C ARG A 185 16.23 -3.55 -4.35
N ASP A 186 16.23 -4.82 -4.73
CA ASP A 186 15.15 -5.45 -5.50
C ASP A 186 13.92 -5.82 -4.64
N HIS A 187 13.95 -5.53 -3.33
CA HIS A 187 12.85 -5.85 -2.44
C HIS A 187 11.60 -5.00 -2.72
N PRO A 188 10.37 -5.57 -2.74
CA PRO A 188 9.15 -4.81 -3.02
C PRO A 188 8.92 -3.59 -2.12
N ASP A 189 9.41 -3.60 -0.87
CA ASP A 189 9.31 -2.45 0.04
C ASP A 189 10.32 -1.33 -0.25
N VAL A 190 11.40 -1.59 -0.99
CA VAL A 190 12.27 -0.55 -1.56
C VAL A 190 11.54 0.11 -2.73
N ALA A 191 10.94 -0.67 -3.64
CA ALA A 191 10.13 -0.14 -4.74
C ALA A 191 8.95 0.73 -4.25
N LYS A 192 8.23 0.31 -3.19
CA LYS A 192 7.21 1.15 -2.51
C LYS A 192 7.80 2.45 -1.96
N GLN A 193 9.02 2.41 -1.41
CA GLN A 193 9.67 3.58 -0.83
C GLN A 193 10.14 4.58 -1.90
N LEU A 194 10.67 4.08 -3.02
CA LEU A 194 10.99 4.86 -4.21
C LEU A 194 9.75 5.53 -4.80
N ASN A 195 8.63 4.81 -4.92
CA ASN A 195 7.36 5.38 -5.37
C ASN A 195 6.86 6.51 -4.44
N ASN A 196 6.99 6.34 -3.13
CA ASN A 196 6.67 7.40 -2.16
C ASN A 196 7.61 8.61 -2.29
N LEU A 197 8.88 8.41 -2.64
CA LEU A 197 9.83 9.50 -2.86
C LEU A 197 9.54 10.24 -4.19
N ALA A 198 9.33 9.52 -5.29
CA ALA A 198 8.98 10.10 -6.59
C ALA A 198 7.70 10.95 -6.51
N LEU A 199 6.69 10.51 -5.74
CA LEU A 199 5.49 11.30 -5.48
C LEU A 199 5.79 12.60 -4.69
N LEU A 200 6.77 12.60 -3.78
CA LEU A 200 7.23 13.82 -3.10
C LEU A 200 8.06 14.73 -4.01
N CYS A 201 8.82 14.19 -4.97
CA CYS A 201 9.54 14.96 -5.97
C CYS A 201 8.58 15.64 -6.96
N GLN A 202 7.62 14.88 -7.50
CA GLN A 202 6.54 15.38 -8.37
C GLN A 202 5.75 16.52 -7.70
N ASN A 203 5.34 16.34 -6.45
CA ASN A 203 4.61 17.37 -5.68
C ASN A 203 5.46 18.61 -5.32
N GLN A 204 6.78 18.57 -5.53
CA GLN A 204 7.69 19.72 -5.42
C GLN A 204 8.06 20.35 -6.78
N GLY A 205 7.61 19.77 -7.90
CA GLY A 205 8.06 20.17 -9.25
C GLY A 205 9.49 19.72 -9.58
N LYS A 206 10.07 18.81 -8.78
CA LYS A 206 11.35 18.16 -9.04
C LYS A 206 11.10 16.97 -9.96
N TYR A 207 11.13 17.17 -11.28
CA TYR A 207 10.87 16.08 -12.24
C TYR A 207 12.14 15.29 -12.64
N GLU A 208 13.30 15.68 -12.13
CA GLU A 208 14.61 15.05 -12.36
C GLU A 208 15.16 14.29 -11.13
N GLU A 209 14.43 14.27 -9.99
CA GLU A 209 14.75 13.54 -8.75
C GLU A 209 13.75 12.40 -8.45
#